data_AF-A0A661PW40-F1
#
_entry.id   AF-A0A661PW40-F1
#
_cell.length_a   1.000
_cell.length_b   1.000
_cell.length_c   1.000
_cell.angle_alpha   90.00
_cell.angle_beta   90.00
_cell.angle_gamma   90.00
#
_symmetry.space_group_name_H-M   'P 1'
#
loop_
_entity.id
_entity.type
_entity.pdbx_description
1 polymer ?
#
loop_
_entity_poly.entity_id
_entity_poly.type
_entity_poly.pdbx_seq_one_letter_code
_entity_poly.pdbx_strand_id
1 'polypeptide(L)'
;KDGEPGVWVEGRKICSFGIALKKWVSSHGIALNINNSLETFTMIVPCGRPDEMVTSLSRELNHEVAIAQVKSLFIDHFCRAFAYHHNYGVGS
;
A
#
# COMPACT_ATOMS: atom_id res chain seq x y z
N LYS A 1 9.87 -6.67 -8.82
CA LYS A 1 10.10 -8.11 -8.66
C LYS A 1 8.97 -8.80 -9.39
N ASP A 2 9.27 -9.36 -10.55
CA ASP A 2 8.23 -9.74 -11.50
C ASP A 2 7.52 -11.03 -11.06
N GLY A 3 6.20 -11.07 -11.21
CA GLY A 3 5.38 -12.22 -10.86
C GLY A 3 5.06 -12.37 -9.36
N GLU A 4 5.53 -11.47 -8.48
CA GLU A 4 5.25 -11.55 -7.05
C GLU A 4 4.20 -10.53 -6.58
N PRO A 5 3.15 -10.97 -5.87
CA PRO A 5 2.07 -10.08 -5.44
C PRO A 5 2.59 -9.05 -4.42
N GLY A 6 2.37 -7.79 -4.74
CA GLY A 6 2.71 -6.63 -3.92
C GLY A 6 3.33 -5.52 -4.77
N VAL A 7 3.71 -4.43 -4.10
CA VAL A 7 4.53 -3.38 -4.68
C VAL A 7 5.91 -3.42 -4.03
N TRP A 8 6.94 -3.27 -4.84
CA TRP A 8 8.34 -3.52 -4.47
C TRP A 8 9.22 -2.32 -4.83
N VAL A 9 10.13 -1.97 -3.93
CA VAL A 9 11.20 -0.98 -4.14
C VAL A 9 12.52 -1.72 -3.99
N GLU A 10 13.31 -1.81 -5.06
CA GLU A 10 14.62 -2.50 -5.06
C GLU A 10 14.60 -3.90 -4.40
N GLY A 11 13.56 -4.68 -4.66
CA GLY A 11 13.40 -6.03 -4.10
C GLY A 11 12.83 -6.10 -2.68
N ARG A 12 12.58 -4.97 -2.03
CA ARG A 12 11.89 -4.88 -0.72
C ARG A 12 10.42 -4.57 -0.92
N LYS A 13 9.53 -5.27 -0.22
CA LYS A 13 8.08 -5.06 -0.34
C LYS A 13 7.63 -3.84 0.45
N ILE A 14 7.00 -2.88 -0.20
CA ILE A 14 6.47 -1.66 0.43
C ILE A 14 4.95 -1.72 0.62
N CYS A 15 4.24 -2.46 -0.23
CA CYS A 15 2.80 -2.58 -0.18
C CYS A 15 2.37 -4.03 -0.40
N SER A 16 1.44 -4.50 0.43
CA SER A 16 0.75 -5.76 0.23
C SER A 16 -0.68 -5.49 -0.25
N PHE A 17 -1.24 -6.40 -1.04
CA PHE A 17 -2.65 -6.35 -1.40
C PHE A 17 -3.27 -7.73 -1.25
N GLY A 18 -4.53 -7.76 -0.87
CA GLY A 18 -5.37 -8.94 -0.86
C GLY A 18 -6.75 -8.49 -1.25
N ILE A 19 -7.34 -9.11 -2.26
CA ILE A 19 -8.67 -8.78 -2.74
C ILE A 19 -9.47 -10.07 -2.75
N ALA A 20 -10.65 -10.05 -2.14
CA ALA A 20 -11.64 -11.11 -2.29
C ALA A 20 -12.85 -10.57 -3.05
N LEU A 21 -13.46 -11.39 -3.89
CA LEU A 21 -14.66 -11.04 -4.64
C LEU A 21 -15.80 -11.97 -4.21
N LYS A 22 -16.89 -11.39 -3.69
CA LYS A 22 -18.09 -12.13 -3.32
C LYS A 22 -19.31 -11.38 -3.80
N LYS A 23 -20.20 -12.06 -4.55
CA LYS A 23 -21.40 -11.46 -5.16
C LYS A 23 -21.09 -10.15 -5.93
N TRP A 24 -20.01 -10.13 -6.70
CA TRP A 24 -19.55 -8.96 -7.47
C TRP A 24 -19.12 -7.74 -6.63
N VAL A 25 -18.92 -7.91 -5.33
CA VAL A 25 -18.41 -6.88 -4.43
C VAL A 25 -17.01 -7.29 -3.96
N SER A 26 -16.04 -6.40 -4.16
CA SER A 26 -14.66 -6.59 -3.68
C SER A 26 -14.56 -6.23 -2.19
N SER A 27 -13.83 -7.04 -1.41
CA SER A 27 -13.48 -6.78 -0.01
C SER A 27 -11.97 -6.95 0.24
N HIS A 28 -11.51 -6.55 1.44
CA HIS A 28 -10.11 -6.34 1.81
C HIS A 28 -9.55 -5.06 1.16
N GLY A 29 -8.42 -5.12 0.46
CA GLY A 29 -7.78 -3.96 -0.16
C GLY A 29 -6.27 -4.05 -0.13
N ILE A 30 -5.65 -2.92 0.21
CA ILE A 30 -4.20 -2.76 0.20
C ILE A 30 -3.69 -2.34 1.58
N ALA A 31 -2.43 -2.65 1.85
CA ALA A 31 -1.70 -2.26 3.05
C ALA A 31 -0.34 -1.69 2.62
N LEU A 32 -0.24 -0.36 2.59
CA LEU A 32 0.98 0.38 2.27
C LEU A 32 1.73 0.72 3.56
N ASN A 33 3.00 0.34 3.64
CA ASN A 33 3.85 0.69 4.77
C ASN A 33 4.30 2.16 4.66
N ILE A 34 3.86 3.01 5.60
CA ILE A 34 4.17 4.45 5.60
C ILE A 34 5.25 4.75 6.64
N ASN A 35 4.88 4.78 7.92
CA ASN A 35 5.77 5.04 9.06
C ASN A 35 5.77 3.90 10.09
N ASN A 36 5.13 2.77 9.79
CA ASN A 36 5.00 1.66 10.74
C ASN A 36 6.35 0.98 11.03
N SER A 37 6.49 0.46 12.24
CA SER A 37 7.62 -0.42 12.56
C SER A 37 7.57 -1.67 11.69
N LEU A 38 8.72 -2.02 11.13
CA LEU A 38 8.90 -3.21 10.31
C LEU A 38 9.31 -4.43 11.16
N GLU A 39 9.63 -4.24 12.45
CA GLU A 39 10.02 -5.31 13.36
C GLU A 39 8.91 -6.35 13.52
N THR A 40 7.65 -5.94 13.39
CA THR A 40 6.49 -6.83 13.43
C THR A 40 6.51 -7.90 12.35
N PHE A 41 7.17 -7.63 11.21
CA PHE A 41 7.36 -8.62 10.15
C PHE A 41 8.38 -9.71 10.51
N THR A 42 9.26 -9.48 11.49
CA THR A 42 10.19 -10.51 11.96
C THR A 42 9.52 -11.57 12.83
N MET A 43 8.33 -11.27 13.37
CA MET A 43 7.54 -12.20 14.18
C MET A 43 6.68 -13.15 13.34
N ILE A 44 6.64 -12.97 12.02
CA ILE A 44 5.84 -13.79 11.09
C ILE A 44 6.72 -14.25 9.92
N VAL A 45 6.29 -15.29 9.21
CA VAL A 45 6.86 -15.62 7.89
C VAL A 45 5.94 -14.99 6.82
N PRO A 46 6.22 -13.77 6.37
CA PRO A 46 5.35 -13.08 5.42
C PRO A 46 5.25 -13.88 4.13
N CYS A 47 4.01 -14.10 3.66
CA CYS A 47 3.73 -14.82 2.41
C CYS A 47 4.38 -16.22 2.30
N GLY A 48 4.74 -16.85 3.42
CA GLY A 48 5.40 -18.17 3.46
C GLY A 48 6.87 -18.15 3.01
N ARG A 49 7.49 -16.97 2.93
CA ARG A 49 8.86 -16.79 2.43
C ARG A 49 9.74 -16.13 3.50
N PRO A 50 10.70 -16.87 4.10
CA PRO A 50 11.50 -16.36 5.21
C PRO A 50 12.47 -15.23 4.81
N ASP A 51 12.88 -15.17 3.53
CA ASP A 51 13.84 -14.18 3.04
C ASP A 51 13.18 -12.91 2.46
N GLU A 52 11.85 -12.77 2.58
CA GLU A 52 11.13 -11.60 2.06
C GLU A 52 11.41 -10.37 2.93
N MET A 53 12.15 -9.42 2.36
CA MET A 53 12.39 -8.14 3.01
C MET A 53 11.23 -7.16 2.76
N VAL A 54 10.85 -6.43 3.80
CA VAL A 54 9.85 -5.36 3.75
C VAL A 54 10.50 -3.99 3.97
N THR A 55 9.82 -2.94 3.49
CA THR A 55 10.21 -1.54 3.69
C THR A 55 9.00 -0.65 3.92
N SER A 56 9.23 0.63 4.24
CA SER A 56 8.22 1.67 4.43
C SER A 56 8.62 2.95 3.69
N LEU A 57 7.67 3.85 3.41
CA LEU A 57 7.98 5.16 2.83
C LEU A 57 8.99 5.93 3.67
N SER A 58 8.84 5.91 5.00
CA SER A 58 9.76 6.61 5.88
C SER A 58 11.19 6.10 5.83
N ARG A 59 11.35 4.78 5.64
CA ARG A 59 12.67 4.16 5.49
C ARG A 59 13.32 4.48 4.16
N GLU A 60 12.55 4.43 3.07
CA GLU A 60 13.05 4.73 1.72
C GLU A 60 13.36 6.23 1.54
N LEU A 61 12.62 7.12 2.20
CA LEU A 61 12.81 8.58 2.13
C LEU A 61 13.68 9.16 3.26
N ASN A 62 14.03 8.34 4.26
CA ASN A 62 14.82 8.74 5.43
C ASN A 62 14.20 9.86 6.28
N HIS A 63 12.87 9.95 6.33
CA HIS A 63 12.11 10.85 7.21
C HIS A 63 10.66 10.37 7.38
N GLU A 64 9.95 10.82 8.42
CA GLU A 64 8.52 10.49 8.54
C GLU A 64 7.69 11.14 7.44
N VAL A 65 6.68 10.42 6.96
CA VAL A 65 5.77 10.88 5.91
C VAL A 65 4.40 11.18 6.49
N ALA A 66 3.84 12.34 6.17
CA ALA A 66 2.51 12.71 6.62
C ALA A 66 1.45 11.80 5.99
N ILE A 67 0.74 11.01 6.80
CA ILE A 67 -0.31 10.10 6.33
C ILE A 67 -1.41 10.85 5.54
N ALA A 68 -1.71 12.10 5.92
CA ALA A 68 -2.68 12.93 5.20
C ALA A 68 -2.26 13.18 3.73
N GLN A 69 -0.98 13.44 3.49
CA GLN A 69 -0.44 13.61 2.13
C GLN A 69 -0.54 12.31 1.34
N VAL A 70 -0.16 11.18 1.95
CA VAL A 70 -0.26 9.86 1.31
C VAL A 70 -1.70 9.53 0.95
N LYS A 71 -2.67 9.83 1.83
CA LYS A 71 -4.10 9.64 1.57
C LYS A 71 -4.58 10.47 0.38
N SER A 72 -4.23 11.76 0.34
CA SER A 72 -4.62 12.66 -0.75
C SER A 72 -4.08 12.16 -2.10
N LEU A 73 -2.79 11.81 -2.15
CA LEU A 73 -2.17 11.24 -3.35
C LEU A 73 -2.82 9.91 -3.73
N PHE A 74 -3.08 9.03 -2.76
CA PHE A 74 -3.72 7.75 -3.02
C PHE A 74 -5.10 7.90 -3.65
N ILE A 75 -5.95 8.80 -3.12
CA ILE A 75 -7.29 9.05 -3.66
C ILE A 75 -7.20 9.55 -5.11
N ASP A 76 -6.32 10.51 -5.38
CA ASP A 76 -6.15 11.06 -6.72
C ASP A 76 -5.66 9.99 -7.71
N HIS A 77 -4.63 9.22 -7.35
CA HIS A 77 -4.13 8.12 -8.18
C HIS A 77 -5.17 7.01 -8.38
N PHE A 78 -5.93 6.66 -7.34
CA PHE A 78 -6.98 5.66 -7.42
C PHE A 78 -8.11 6.12 -8.35
N CYS A 79 -8.59 7.35 -8.20
CA CYS A 79 -9.63 7.91 -9.06
C CYS A 79 -9.18 7.92 -10.52
N ARG A 80 -7.95 8.35 -10.80
CA ARG A 80 -7.38 8.31 -12.15
C ARG A 80 -7.28 6.90 -12.72
N ALA A 81 -6.78 5.94 -11.92
CA ALA A 81 -6.60 4.56 -12.36
C ALA A 81 -7.94 3.86 -12.68
N PHE A 82 -9.01 4.19 -11.96
CA PHE A 82 -10.34 3.61 -12.15
C PHE A 82 -11.29 4.51 -12.96
N ALA A 83 -10.77 5.56 -13.60
CA ALA A 83 -11.54 6.56 -14.35
C ALA A 83 -12.76 7.10 -13.57
N TYR A 84 -12.61 7.23 -12.25
CA TYR A 84 -13.65 7.74 -11.38
C TYR A 84 -13.55 9.26 -11.30
N HIS A 85 -14.60 9.96 -11.69
CA HIS A 85 -14.67 11.42 -11.54
C HIS A 85 -15.01 11.77 -10.09
N HIS A 86 -14.07 12.43 -9.42
CA HIS A 86 -14.25 12.86 -8.04
C HIS A 86 -15.18 14.08 -7.99
N ASN A 87 -16.48 13.85 -7.82
CA ASN A 87 -17.47 14.92 -7.58
C ASN A 87 -17.56 15.30 -6.09
N TYR A 88 -16.43 15.60 -5.44
CA TYR A 88 -16.49 16.33 -4.17
C TYR A 88 -16.57 17.82 -4.50
N GLY A 89 -17.72 18.39 -4.16
CA GLY A 89 -17.96 19.82 -4.26
C GLY A 89 -16.86 20.61 -3.55
N VAL A 90 -16.40 21.64 -4.24
CA VAL A 90 -15.98 22.89 -3.61
C VAL A 90 -17.20 23.36 -2.79
N GLY A 91 -17.20 23.02 -1.50
CA GLY A 91 -18.22 23.43 -0.55
C GLY A 91 -17.55 24.31 0.51
N SER A 92 -17.72 25.62 0.32
CA SER A 92 -17.51 26.76 1.26
C SER A 92 -16.16 26.88 1.96
#